data_AF-A0A2G3K605-F1
#
_entry.id   AF-A0A2G3K605-F1
#
_cell.length_a   1.000
_cell.length_b   1.000
_cell.length_c   1.000
_cell.angle_alpha   90.00
_cell.angle_beta   90.00
_cell.angle_gamma   90.00
#
_symmetry.space_group_name_H-M   'P 1'
#
loop_
_entity.id
_entity.type
_entity.pdbx_description
1 polymer ?
#
loop_
_entity_poly.entity_id
_entity_poly.type
_entity_poly.pdbx_seq_one_letter_code
_entity_poly.pdbx_strand_id
1 'polypeptide(L)'
;MLKELTFESAAHFLSMLVDMGDSYYRYGDQLAERGFVAFQANLNLFEGLAKDQHELDLHRELEKERAKENFANPFHTFFELEGRLAYRSPYKSALLEELRTKNEPRIELRLNPKVRDDEWNLLMGPCRRAYEQLDYAIADARRHSCQVEFRKLRAAEIERHLPPPHTRIRGGNEESRDFAYEVFGKGLARFGFTANPKLSTKTARFFTKPLVDEWIINMTMINDSWGNLEGGYEIIDGVQHWDPKNAHFRMDLRRSKQKSLFHKKLAVLPLSFANMSPLGEHQYTSYMDMDELAVGLLGYTEFYGLIANNLETRLIEGLSEL
;
A
#
# COMPACT_ATOMS: atom_id res chain seq x y z
N MET A 1 -0.32 18.41 28.17
CA MET A 1 -0.95 18.67 26.86
C MET A 1 -0.09 17.96 25.83
N LEU A 2 -0.65 17.02 25.04
CA LEU A 2 0.11 16.38 23.95
C LEU A 2 0.34 17.46 22.88
N LYS A 3 1.57 17.90 22.65
CA LYS A 3 1.87 18.75 21.49
C LYS A 3 1.57 17.93 20.23
N GLU A 4 0.57 18.35 19.47
CA GLU A 4 0.32 17.85 18.13
C GLU A 4 1.48 18.30 17.22
N LEU A 5 1.86 17.51 16.22
CA LEU A 5 2.89 17.95 15.27
C LEU A 5 2.35 19.11 14.43
N THR A 6 3.24 19.98 13.94
CA THR A 6 2.86 20.95 12.89
C THR A 6 2.88 20.25 11.53
N PHE A 7 2.27 20.85 10.51
CA PHE A 7 2.30 20.29 9.15
C PHE A 7 3.72 20.30 8.59
N GLU A 8 4.47 21.37 8.85
CA GLU A 8 5.86 21.52 8.46
C GLU A 8 6.74 20.47 9.14
N SER A 9 6.55 20.25 10.44
CA SER A 9 7.21 19.17 11.19
C SER A 9 6.89 17.79 10.62
N ALA A 10 5.62 17.53 10.30
CA ALA A 10 5.20 16.24 9.72
C ALA A 10 5.76 16.04 8.31
N ALA A 11 5.74 17.08 7.46
CA ALA A 11 6.29 17.03 6.11
C ALA A 11 7.81 16.85 6.11
N HIS A 12 8.51 17.58 6.99
CA HIS A 12 9.96 17.41 7.18
C HIS A 12 10.29 15.98 7.63
N PHE A 13 9.61 15.51 8.67
CA PHE A 13 9.75 14.15 9.20
C PHE A 13 9.53 13.07 8.13
N LEU A 14 8.46 13.18 7.34
CA LEU A 14 8.16 12.21 6.28
C LEU A 14 9.12 12.31 5.10
N SER A 15 9.73 13.48 4.87
CA SER A 15 10.78 13.61 3.84
C SER A 15 12.02 12.78 4.18
N MET A 16 12.26 12.48 5.47
CA MET A 16 13.31 11.53 5.87
C MET A 16 13.05 10.12 5.35
N LEU A 17 11.82 9.76 4.95
CA LEU A 17 11.48 8.44 4.43
C LEU A 17 11.69 8.31 2.92
N VAL A 18 12.04 9.40 2.22
CA VAL A 18 12.19 9.43 0.75
C VAL A 18 13.11 8.31 0.26
N ASP A 19 14.32 8.18 0.80
CA ASP A 19 15.31 7.21 0.31
C ASP A 19 14.86 5.74 0.44
N MET A 20 13.84 5.47 1.26
CA MET A 20 13.28 4.12 1.33
C MET A 20 12.68 3.69 -0.02
N GLY A 21 12.23 4.65 -0.84
CA GLY A 21 11.74 4.41 -2.19
C GLY A 21 12.80 3.88 -3.16
N ASP A 22 14.09 4.19 -2.95
CA ASP A 22 15.18 3.66 -3.79
C ASP A 22 15.31 2.13 -3.70
N SER A 23 14.88 1.58 -2.56
CA SER A 23 14.93 0.14 -2.28
C SER A 23 13.67 -0.61 -2.72
N TYR A 24 12.73 0.05 -3.40
CA TYR A 24 11.42 -0.50 -3.75
C TYR A 24 11.51 -1.89 -4.40
N TYR A 25 12.24 -2.03 -5.51
CA TYR A 25 12.43 -3.32 -6.20
C TYR A 25 13.21 -4.33 -5.36
N ARG A 26 14.24 -3.88 -4.63
CA ARG A 26 15.03 -4.75 -3.74
C ARG A 26 14.17 -5.39 -2.66
N TYR A 27 13.22 -4.66 -2.09
CA TYR A 27 12.29 -5.24 -1.12
C TYR A 27 11.36 -6.28 -1.77
N GLY A 28 10.95 -6.05 -3.02
CA GLY A 28 10.22 -7.04 -3.81
C GLY A 28 11.03 -8.32 -4.00
N ASP A 29 12.29 -8.23 -4.42
CA ASP A 29 13.18 -9.38 -4.59
C ASP A 29 13.32 -10.18 -3.29
N GLN A 30 13.52 -9.48 -2.17
CA GLN A 30 13.62 -10.11 -0.85
C GLN A 30 12.31 -10.76 -0.38
N LEU A 31 11.15 -10.21 -0.74
CA LEU A 31 9.85 -10.86 -0.50
C LEU A 31 9.71 -12.14 -1.34
N ALA A 32 10.12 -12.08 -2.61
CA ALA A 32 10.08 -13.21 -3.52
C ALA A 32 10.97 -14.37 -3.01
N GLU A 33 12.17 -14.06 -2.50
CA GLU A 33 13.05 -15.04 -1.84
C GLU A 33 12.37 -15.72 -0.63
N ARG A 34 11.60 -14.93 0.14
CA ARG A 34 10.79 -15.45 1.26
C ARG A 34 9.56 -16.25 0.80
N GLY A 35 9.27 -16.26 -0.50
CA GLY A 35 8.17 -17.01 -1.09
C GLY A 35 6.87 -16.24 -1.16
N PHE A 36 6.91 -14.91 -1.14
CA PHE A 36 5.78 -14.05 -1.49
C PHE A 36 6.07 -13.47 -2.87
N VAL A 37 5.42 -13.99 -3.90
CA VAL A 37 5.70 -13.75 -5.33
C VAL A 37 4.46 -13.32 -6.12
N ALA A 38 3.26 -13.38 -5.55
CA ALA A 38 2.00 -13.09 -6.27
C ALA A 38 2.00 -11.70 -6.91
N PHE A 39 2.63 -10.71 -6.27
CA PHE A 39 2.78 -9.38 -6.84
C PHE A 39 3.48 -9.30 -8.18
N GLN A 40 4.33 -10.28 -8.51
CA GLN A 40 5.06 -10.28 -9.79
C GLN A 40 4.11 -10.29 -10.98
N ALA A 41 2.90 -10.84 -10.83
CA ALA A 41 1.85 -10.74 -11.85
C ALA A 41 1.49 -9.27 -12.14
N ASN A 42 1.31 -8.44 -11.10
CA ASN A 42 0.97 -7.02 -11.25
C ASN A 42 2.14 -6.21 -11.83
N LEU A 43 3.39 -6.51 -11.46
CA LEU A 43 4.56 -5.91 -12.11
C LEU A 43 4.54 -6.18 -13.62
N ASN A 44 4.35 -7.45 -14.00
CA ASN A 44 4.36 -7.89 -15.39
C ASN A 44 3.20 -7.31 -16.23
N LEU A 45 2.11 -6.88 -15.59
CA LEU A 45 1.01 -6.19 -16.27
C LEU A 45 1.52 -4.98 -17.06
N PHE A 46 2.40 -4.18 -16.47
CA PHE A 46 2.99 -3.01 -17.12
C PHE A 46 4.37 -3.33 -17.71
N GLU A 47 5.28 -3.93 -16.95
CA GLU A 47 6.67 -4.18 -17.41
C GLU A 47 6.74 -4.97 -18.70
N GLY A 48 5.82 -5.93 -18.91
CA GLY A 48 5.77 -6.71 -20.15
C GLY A 48 5.26 -5.95 -21.38
N LEU A 49 5.12 -4.62 -21.32
CA LEU A 49 4.86 -3.74 -22.46
C LEU A 49 6.05 -2.87 -22.85
N ALA A 50 7.16 -2.96 -22.11
CA ALA A 50 8.41 -2.30 -22.50
C ALA A 50 8.87 -2.83 -23.87
N LYS A 51 9.20 -1.92 -24.80
CA LYS A 51 9.69 -2.29 -26.13
C LYS A 51 11.15 -2.76 -26.11
N ASP A 52 11.91 -2.24 -25.15
CA ASP A 52 13.32 -2.53 -24.95
C ASP A 52 13.72 -2.34 -23.48
N GLN A 53 14.99 -2.62 -23.18
CA GLN A 53 15.53 -2.49 -21.83
C GLN A 53 15.52 -1.04 -21.34
N HIS A 54 15.65 -0.05 -22.23
CA HIS A 54 15.66 1.36 -21.84
C HIS A 54 14.29 1.82 -21.35
N GLU A 55 13.21 1.45 -22.04
CA GLU A 55 11.85 1.73 -21.57
C GLU A 55 11.54 1.03 -20.24
N LEU A 56 12.03 -0.20 -20.06
CA LEU A 56 11.88 -0.94 -18.80
C LEU A 56 12.61 -0.24 -17.65
N ASP A 57 13.87 0.15 -17.85
CA ASP A 57 14.67 0.84 -16.84
C ASP A 57 14.04 2.18 -16.45
N LEU A 58 13.54 2.95 -17.43
CA LEU A 58 12.83 4.20 -17.19
C LEU A 58 11.53 3.97 -16.40
N HIS A 59 10.73 2.95 -16.75
CA HIS A 59 9.52 2.61 -16.01
C HIS A 59 9.82 2.27 -14.56
N ARG A 60 10.83 1.42 -14.32
CA ARG A 60 11.24 1.03 -12.96
C ARG A 60 11.73 2.22 -12.16
N GLU A 61 12.49 3.14 -12.76
CA GLU A 61 12.92 4.35 -12.08
C GLU A 61 11.72 5.24 -11.69
N LEU A 62 10.73 5.39 -12.57
CA LEU A 62 9.51 6.13 -12.26
C LEU A 62 8.67 5.48 -11.15
N GLU A 63 8.62 4.15 -11.06
CA GLU A 63 7.96 3.47 -9.94
C GLU A 63 8.71 3.69 -8.61
N LYS A 64 10.04 3.74 -8.61
CA LYS A 64 10.81 4.13 -7.41
C LYS A 64 10.48 5.57 -7.00
N GLU A 65 10.47 6.51 -7.94
CA GLU A 65 10.13 7.90 -7.65
C GLU A 65 8.69 8.05 -7.13
N ARG A 66 7.75 7.24 -7.64
CA ARG A 66 6.40 7.16 -7.08
C ARG A 66 6.41 6.62 -5.65
N ALA A 67 7.20 5.60 -5.35
CA ALA A 67 7.36 5.08 -4.00
C ALA A 67 7.91 6.15 -3.05
N LYS A 68 8.91 6.95 -3.48
CA LYS A 68 9.44 8.10 -2.72
C LYS A 68 8.34 9.10 -2.37
N GLU A 69 7.52 9.48 -3.35
CA GLU A 69 6.40 10.40 -3.16
C GLU A 69 5.33 9.83 -2.21
N ASN A 70 5.06 8.52 -2.26
CA ASN A 70 4.13 7.86 -1.34
C ASN A 70 4.62 7.85 0.11
N PHE A 71 5.91 7.63 0.33
CA PHE A 71 6.53 7.69 1.67
C PHE A 71 6.50 9.09 2.26
N ALA A 72 6.84 10.09 1.45
CA ALA A 72 6.96 11.47 1.89
C ALA A 72 5.62 12.19 2.00
N ASN A 73 4.59 11.73 1.27
CA ASN A 73 3.27 12.39 1.22
C ASN A 73 2.09 11.43 1.46
N PRO A 74 2.04 10.75 2.60
CA PRO A 74 0.93 9.85 2.94
C PRO A 74 -0.42 10.59 3.10
N PHE A 75 -0.43 11.92 3.06
CA PHE A 75 -1.60 12.79 3.24
C PHE A 75 -2.31 13.21 1.94
N HIS A 76 -1.79 12.85 0.76
CA HIS A 76 -2.28 13.34 -0.53
C HIS A 76 -3.79 13.10 -0.75
N THR A 77 -4.37 12.07 -0.11
CA THR A 77 -5.79 11.71 -0.25
C THR A 77 -6.72 12.30 0.82
N PHE A 78 -6.20 12.86 1.92
CA PHE A 78 -7.04 13.20 3.09
C PHE A 78 -7.10 14.69 3.45
N PHE A 79 -6.04 15.44 3.14
CA PHE A 79 -5.88 16.79 3.69
C PHE A 79 -5.97 17.92 2.70
N GLU A 80 -6.11 17.65 1.39
CA GLU A 80 -6.03 18.69 0.35
C GLU A 80 -4.91 19.68 0.68
N LEU A 81 -3.72 19.17 1.08
CA LEU A 81 -2.63 20.02 1.50
C LEU A 81 -2.37 21.02 0.39
N GLU A 82 -2.23 22.30 0.76
CA GLU A 82 -1.68 23.31 -0.13
C GLU A 82 -0.40 22.71 -0.71
N GLY A 83 -0.39 22.43 -2.02
CA GLY A 83 0.62 21.58 -2.68
C GLY A 83 2.07 22.08 -2.64
N ARG A 84 2.34 23.09 -1.81
CA ARG A 84 3.63 23.72 -1.51
C ARG A 84 4.50 22.91 -0.55
N LEU A 85 3.91 22.18 0.40
CA LEU A 85 4.67 21.39 1.40
C LEU A 85 4.81 19.90 1.05
N ALA A 86 4.13 19.44 -0.01
CA ALA A 86 4.27 18.07 -0.50
C ALA A 86 5.63 17.88 -1.18
N TYR A 87 6.35 16.81 -0.81
CA TYR A 87 7.52 16.36 -1.55
C TYR A 87 7.12 16.00 -2.99
N ARG A 88 7.86 16.51 -3.97
CA ARG A 88 7.72 16.15 -5.37
C ARG A 88 9.06 15.65 -5.86
N SER A 89 9.06 14.55 -6.63
CA SER A 89 10.28 14.02 -7.19
C SER A 89 10.97 15.06 -8.10
N PRO A 90 12.23 15.44 -7.80
CA PRO A 90 13.01 16.29 -8.70
C PRO A 90 13.27 15.60 -10.04
N TYR A 91 13.48 14.28 -10.03
CA TYR A 91 13.68 13.48 -11.24
C TYR A 91 12.46 13.55 -12.18
N LYS A 92 11.25 13.27 -11.65
CA LYS A 92 10.01 13.39 -12.43
C LYS A 92 9.79 14.81 -12.96
N SER A 93 10.11 15.81 -12.14
CA SER A 93 9.99 17.23 -12.55
C SER A 93 10.93 17.59 -13.70
N ALA A 94 12.19 17.14 -13.63
CA ALA A 94 13.18 17.37 -14.69
C ALA A 94 12.84 16.63 -15.99
N LEU A 95 12.45 15.35 -15.89
CA LEU A 95 12.04 14.54 -17.03
C LEU A 95 10.83 15.15 -17.74
N LEU A 96 9.86 15.63 -16.97
CA LEU A 96 8.69 16.32 -17.51
C LEU A 96 9.08 17.58 -18.29
N GLU A 97 9.98 18.40 -17.74
CA GLU A 97 10.44 19.62 -18.40
C GLU A 97 11.19 19.29 -19.70
N GLU A 98 12.02 18.25 -19.68
CA GLU A 98 12.69 17.73 -20.87
C GLU A 98 11.65 17.28 -21.93
N LEU A 99 10.63 16.51 -21.53
CA LEU A 99 9.58 16.04 -22.44
C LEU A 99 8.73 17.18 -23.01
N ARG A 100 8.48 18.24 -22.24
CA ARG A 100 7.80 19.46 -22.69
C ARG A 100 8.66 20.24 -23.68
N THR A 101 9.94 20.35 -23.41
CA THR A 101 10.90 21.04 -24.30
C THR A 101 11.09 20.29 -25.60
N LYS A 102 11.02 18.95 -25.57
CA LYS A 102 11.14 18.08 -26.76
C LYS A 102 9.86 17.94 -27.58
N ASN A 103 8.68 18.29 -27.04
CA ASN A 103 7.39 18.14 -27.74
C ASN A 103 6.54 19.44 -27.72
N GLU A 104 6.29 20.04 -28.88
CA GLU A 104 5.14 20.94 -29.11
C GLU A 104 4.18 20.32 -30.14
N PRO A 105 2.84 20.36 -30.02
CA PRO A 105 1.97 20.65 -28.88
C PRO A 105 1.21 19.39 -28.39
N ARG A 106 0.85 19.41 -27.09
CA ARG A 106 -0.23 18.64 -26.43
C ARG A 106 -0.58 17.32 -27.11
N ILE A 107 0.02 16.22 -26.63
CA ILE A 107 -0.65 14.92 -26.70
C ILE A 107 -2.02 15.17 -26.05
N GLU A 108 -3.08 15.25 -26.85
CA GLU A 108 -4.46 15.19 -26.36
C GLU A 108 -4.67 13.78 -25.83
N LEU A 109 -4.10 13.51 -24.66
CA LEU A 109 -4.54 12.40 -23.85
C LEU A 109 -6.00 12.71 -23.55
N ARG A 110 -6.92 11.88 -24.03
CA ARG A 110 -8.31 11.88 -23.56
C ARG A 110 -8.31 11.39 -22.12
N LEU A 111 -7.86 12.25 -21.22
CA LEU A 111 -7.77 11.97 -19.80
C LEU A 111 -9.19 11.94 -19.23
N ASN A 112 -9.47 10.93 -18.43
CA ASN A 112 -10.65 10.96 -17.58
C ASN A 112 -10.47 12.12 -16.57
N PRO A 113 -11.32 13.15 -16.58
CA PRO A 113 -11.15 14.36 -15.75
C PRO A 113 -11.20 14.09 -14.23
N LYS A 114 -11.58 12.87 -13.81
CA LYS A 114 -11.56 12.45 -12.40
C LYS A 114 -10.19 11.97 -11.90
N VAL A 115 -9.20 11.83 -12.78
CA VAL A 115 -7.93 11.16 -12.46
C VAL A 115 -6.75 12.13 -12.66
N ARG A 116 -6.58 13.07 -11.73
CA ARG A 116 -5.54 14.11 -11.80
C ARG A 116 -4.12 13.61 -11.49
N ASP A 117 -3.98 12.53 -10.73
CA ASP A 117 -2.66 11.99 -10.37
C ASP A 117 -2.08 11.04 -11.43
N ASP A 118 -2.92 10.49 -12.33
CA ASP A 118 -2.46 9.57 -13.40
C ASP A 118 -2.03 10.26 -14.69
N GLU A 119 -2.38 11.54 -14.90
CA GLU A 119 -1.90 12.31 -16.07
C GLU A 119 -0.36 12.25 -16.19
N TRP A 120 0.34 12.31 -15.06
CA TRP A 120 1.79 12.24 -14.98
C TRP A 120 2.36 10.86 -15.33
N ASN A 121 1.72 9.80 -14.85
CA ASN A 121 2.12 8.41 -15.14
C ASN A 121 1.93 8.08 -16.62
N LEU A 122 0.87 8.62 -17.23
CA LEU A 122 0.53 8.45 -18.65
C LEU A 122 1.45 9.24 -19.58
N LEU A 123 2.00 10.37 -19.13
CA LEU A 123 2.92 11.20 -19.91
C LEU A 123 4.36 10.68 -19.84
N MET A 124 4.84 10.29 -18.65
CA MET A 124 6.24 9.95 -18.41
C MET A 124 6.55 8.46 -18.50
N GLY A 125 5.63 7.58 -18.07
CA GLY A 125 5.87 6.14 -17.97
C GLY A 125 5.62 5.42 -19.29
N PRO A 126 6.65 4.91 -20.01
CA PRO A 126 6.46 4.29 -21.32
C PRO A 126 5.54 3.07 -21.26
N CYS A 127 5.71 2.20 -20.27
CA CYS A 127 4.90 1.00 -20.08
C CYS A 127 3.44 1.28 -19.71
N ARG A 128 3.21 2.22 -18.78
CA ARG A 128 1.84 2.62 -18.38
C ARG A 128 1.12 3.33 -19.51
N ARG A 129 1.81 4.22 -20.23
CA ARG A 129 1.28 4.86 -21.44
C ARG A 129 0.91 3.82 -22.50
N ALA A 130 1.80 2.86 -22.75
CA ALA A 130 1.54 1.79 -23.71
C ALA A 130 0.29 0.99 -23.32
N TYR A 131 0.15 0.65 -22.03
CA TYR A 131 -1.03 -0.05 -21.50
C TYR A 131 -2.32 0.71 -21.74
N GLU A 132 -2.31 2.03 -21.50
CA GLU A 132 -3.49 2.89 -21.56
C GLU A 132 -3.86 3.29 -23.00
N GLN A 133 -2.95 3.07 -23.94
CA GLN A 133 -3.17 3.19 -25.39
C GLN A 133 -3.66 1.88 -26.03
N LEU A 134 -3.71 0.77 -25.29
CA LEU A 134 -4.25 -0.49 -25.81
C LEU A 134 -5.75 -0.34 -26.09
N ASP A 135 -6.22 -1.07 -27.11
CA ASP A 135 -7.65 -1.29 -27.29
C ASP A 135 -8.24 -1.93 -26.02
N TYR A 136 -9.45 -1.53 -25.66
CA TYR A 136 -10.12 -2.01 -24.44
C TYR A 136 -10.09 -3.53 -24.31
N ALA A 137 -10.38 -4.27 -25.39
CA ALA A 137 -10.38 -5.72 -25.38
C ALA A 137 -8.99 -6.33 -25.11
N ILE A 138 -7.92 -5.68 -25.59
CA ILE A 138 -6.53 -6.13 -25.37
C ILE A 138 -6.11 -5.82 -23.94
N ALA A 139 -6.40 -4.60 -23.45
CA ALA A 139 -6.15 -4.21 -22.06
C ALA A 139 -6.88 -5.15 -21.10
N ASP A 140 -8.15 -5.47 -21.38
CA ASP A 140 -8.96 -6.37 -20.57
C ASP A 140 -8.44 -7.81 -20.56
N ALA A 141 -8.08 -8.36 -21.72
CA ALA A 141 -7.44 -9.68 -21.81
C ALA A 141 -6.13 -9.73 -21.03
N ARG A 142 -5.34 -8.65 -21.06
CA ARG A 142 -4.09 -8.54 -20.30
C ARG A 142 -4.35 -8.48 -18.79
N ARG A 143 -5.34 -7.70 -18.32
CA ARG A 143 -5.77 -7.69 -16.92
C ARG A 143 -6.24 -9.07 -16.48
N HIS A 144 -7.03 -9.75 -17.30
CA HIS A 144 -7.50 -11.08 -17.00
C HIS A 144 -6.33 -12.07 -16.87
N SER A 145 -5.37 -12.04 -17.79
CA SER A 145 -4.16 -12.86 -17.72
C SER A 145 -3.33 -12.57 -16.46
N CYS A 146 -3.18 -11.30 -16.09
CA CYS A 146 -2.55 -10.90 -14.83
C CYS A 146 -3.28 -11.48 -13.62
N GLN A 147 -4.61 -11.39 -13.57
CA GLN A 147 -5.41 -11.96 -12.48
C GLN A 147 -5.29 -13.48 -12.39
N VAL A 148 -5.25 -14.18 -13.53
CA VAL A 148 -5.06 -15.64 -13.57
C VAL A 148 -3.69 -16.02 -13.01
N GLU A 149 -2.61 -15.35 -13.44
CA GLU A 149 -1.27 -15.64 -12.92
C GLU A 149 -1.16 -15.26 -11.44
N PHE A 150 -1.72 -14.13 -11.02
CA PHE A 150 -1.78 -13.73 -9.61
C PHE A 150 -2.41 -14.83 -8.74
N ARG A 151 -3.57 -15.36 -9.15
CA ARG A 151 -4.26 -16.44 -8.41
C ARG A 151 -3.43 -17.72 -8.33
N LYS A 152 -2.76 -18.09 -9.42
CA LYS A 152 -1.87 -19.25 -9.46
C LYS A 152 -0.68 -19.08 -8.50
N LEU A 153 -0.03 -17.92 -8.53
CA LEU A 153 1.06 -17.60 -7.62
C LEU A 153 0.57 -17.56 -6.16
N ARG A 154 -0.56 -16.92 -5.89
CA ARG A 154 -1.17 -16.87 -4.55
C ARG A 154 -1.52 -18.26 -4.03
N ALA A 155 -2.02 -19.16 -4.87
CA ALA A 155 -2.26 -20.55 -4.49
C ALA A 155 -0.96 -21.24 -4.05
N ALA A 156 0.16 -21.02 -4.76
CA ALA A 156 1.46 -21.56 -4.36
C ALA A 156 1.95 -20.98 -3.02
N GLU A 157 1.68 -19.70 -2.76
CA GLU A 157 1.99 -19.09 -1.46
C GLU A 157 1.13 -19.65 -0.32
N ILE A 158 -0.15 -19.93 -0.57
CA ILE A 158 -1.05 -20.60 0.40
C ILE A 158 -0.48 -21.95 0.79
N GLU A 159 -0.13 -22.79 -0.18
CA GLU A 159 0.48 -24.10 0.09
C GLU A 159 1.80 -24.00 0.85
N ARG A 160 2.55 -22.91 0.66
CA ARG A 160 3.85 -22.69 1.31
C ARG A 160 3.72 -22.18 2.75
N HIS A 161 2.78 -21.25 3.00
CA HIS A 161 2.76 -20.44 4.22
C HIS A 161 1.61 -20.76 5.18
N LEU A 162 0.54 -21.40 4.71
CA LEU A 162 -0.57 -21.81 5.56
C LEU A 162 -0.55 -23.33 5.80
N PRO A 163 -0.82 -23.78 7.04
CA PRO A 163 -1.00 -25.20 7.30
C PRO A 163 -2.35 -25.69 6.74
N PRO A 164 -2.42 -26.89 6.13
CA PRO A 164 -3.70 -27.47 5.70
C PRO A 164 -4.58 -27.86 6.91
N PRO A 165 -5.92 -27.94 6.74
CA PRO A 165 -6.65 -27.78 5.49
C PRO A 165 -6.94 -26.32 5.12
N HIS A 166 -6.81 -25.99 3.84
CA HIS A 166 -7.19 -24.71 3.26
C HIS A 166 -8.71 -24.65 3.12
N THR A 167 -9.34 -23.64 3.70
CA THR A 167 -10.80 -23.56 3.79
C THR A 167 -11.43 -22.96 2.54
N ARG A 168 -10.70 -22.12 1.79
CA ARG A 168 -11.12 -21.41 0.56
C ARG A 168 -12.48 -20.73 0.68
N ILE A 169 -12.83 -20.31 1.90
CA ILE A 169 -14.09 -19.65 2.22
C ILE A 169 -14.08 -18.25 1.63
N ARG A 170 -15.05 -17.93 0.77
CA ARG A 170 -15.13 -16.63 0.08
C ARG A 170 -15.58 -15.48 0.97
N GLY A 171 -16.36 -15.77 2.01
CA GLY A 171 -16.92 -14.79 2.94
C GLY A 171 -16.87 -15.29 4.37
N GLY A 172 -16.38 -14.44 5.28
CA GLY A 172 -16.13 -14.81 6.67
C GLY A 172 -17.27 -14.47 7.62
N ASN A 173 -17.53 -15.31 8.61
CA ASN A 173 -18.28 -14.88 9.80
C ASN A 173 -17.33 -14.13 10.77
N GLU A 174 -17.81 -13.80 11.98
CA GLU A 174 -16.97 -13.18 13.02
C GLU A 174 -15.72 -14.03 13.36
N GLU A 175 -15.85 -15.36 13.38
CA GLU A 175 -14.72 -16.27 13.64
C GLU A 175 -13.65 -16.20 12.54
N SER A 176 -14.08 -16.07 11.27
CA SER A 176 -13.16 -15.95 10.13
C SER A 176 -12.38 -14.64 10.18
N ARG A 177 -13.05 -13.54 10.54
CA ARG A 177 -12.39 -12.26 10.78
C ARG A 177 -11.40 -12.35 11.94
N ASP A 178 -11.78 -13.04 13.02
CA ASP A 178 -10.93 -13.24 14.18
C ASP A 178 -9.69 -14.09 13.86
N PHE A 179 -9.83 -15.11 13.01
CA PHE A 179 -8.73 -15.88 12.44
C PHE A 179 -7.78 -14.99 11.62
N ALA A 180 -8.30 -14.15 10.72
CA ALA A 180 -7.48 -13.22 9.95
C ALA A 180 -6.67 -12.28 10.87
N TYR A 181 -7.31 -11.74 11.92
CA TYR A 181 -6.61 -10.94 12.92
C TYR A 181 -5.57 -11.74 13.71
N GLU A 182 -5.81 -13.03 13.98
CA GLU A 182 -4.83 -13.89 14.64
C GLU A 182 -3.60 -14.12 13.77
N VAL A 183 -3.79 -14.42 12.48
CA VAL A 183 -2.69 -14.57 11.50
C VAL A 183 -1.87 -13.29 11.43
N PHE A 184 -2.55 -12.14 11.28
CA PHE A 184 -1.88 -10.84 11.24
C PHE A 184 -1.15 -10.54 12.55
N GLY A 185 -1.78 -10.78 13.70
CA GLY A 185 -1.21 -10.56 15.01
C GLY A 185 0.03 -11.42 15.27
N LYS A 186 0.01 -12.71 14.92
CA LYS A 186 1.17 -13.60 15.00
C LYS A 186 2.31 -13.11 14.10
N GLY A 187 1.97 -12.72 12.86
CA GLY A 187 2.94 -12.16 11.91
C GLY A 187 3.56 -10.84 12.37
N LEU A 188 2.84 -10.02 13.15
CA LEU A 188 3.38 -8.77 13.70
C LEU A 188 4.13 -8.99 15.03
N ALA A 189 3.74 -9.97 15.84
CA ALA A 189 4.31 -10.21 17.17
C ALA A 189 5.82 -10.45 17.13
N ARG A 190 6.32 -11.14 16.08
CA ARG A 190 7.76 -11.34 15.86
C ARG A 190 8.57 -10.05 15.68
N PHE A 191 7.92 -8.94 15.36
CA PHE A 191 8.54 -7.62 15.24
C PHE A 191 8.27 -6.73 16.47
N GLY A 192 7.72 -7.29 17.55
CA GLY A 192 7.48 -6.58 18.81
C GLY A 192 6.13 -5.87 18.91
N PHE A 193 5.20 -6.13 17.98
CA PHE A 193 3.84 -5.64 18.10
C PHE A 193 3.03 -6.44 19.11
N THR A 194 2.08 -5.76 19.75
CA THR A 194 1.13 -6.37 20.67
C THR A 194 -0.28 -5.91 20.35
N ALA A 195 -1.27 -6.79 20.51
CA ALA A 195 -2.66 -6.38 20.41
C ALA A 195 -2.96 -5.29 21.45
N ASN A 196 -3.68 -4.24 21.06
CA ASN A 196 -4.00 -3.12 21.93
C ASN A 196 -5.52 -3.05 22.18
N PRO A 197 -6.03 -3.66 23.27
CA PRO A 197 -7.46 -3.68 23.58
C PRO A 197 -8.05 -2.30 23.85
N LYS A 198 -7.22 -1.33 24.26
CA LYS A 198 -7.68 0.03 24.57
C LYS A 198 -8.00 0.85 23.32
N LEU A 199 -7.35 0.52 22.20
CA LEU A 199 -7.61 1.14 20.88
C LEU A 199 -8.55 0.31 20.02
N SER A 200 -8.56 -1.02 20.21
CA SER A 200 -9.40 -1.95 19.46
C SER A 200 -10.89 -1.71 19.70
N THR A 201 -11.68 -1.87 18.63
CA THR A 201 -13.14 -1.75 18.61
C THR A 201 -13.76 -3.08 18.17
N LYS A 202 -15.10 -3.15 18.14
CA LYS A 202 -15.82 -4.31 17.57
C LYS A 202 -15.51 -4.53 16.08
N THR A 203 -15.11 -3.48 15.36
CA THR A 203 -14.91 -3.53 13.91
C THR A 203 -13.44 -3.54 13.49
N ALA A 204 -12.53 -3.09 14.35
CA ALA A 204 -11.10 -3.02 14.06
C ALA A 204 -10.25 -3.48 15.24
N ARG A 205 -9.30 -4.41 15.01
CA ARG A 205 -8.25 -4.73 15.99
C ARG A 205 -6.96 -3.99 15.65
N PHE A 206 -6.38 -3.35 16.65
CA PHE A 206 -5.14 -2.59 16.51
C PHE A 206 -3.98 -3.34 17.16
N PHE A 207 -2.86 -3.38 16.45
CA PHE A 207 -1.60 -3.92 16.92
C PHE A 207 -0.61 -2.77 17.03
N THR A 208 0.02 -2.62 18.19
CA THR A 208 0.89 -1.48 18.47
C THR A 208 2.27 -1.91 18.91
N LYS A 209 3.27 -1.13 18.49
CA LYS A 209 4.66 -1.26 18.90
C LYS A 209 5.17 0.10 19.41
N PRO A 210 5.71 0.19 20.63
CA PRO A 210 6.37 1.41 21.10
C PRO A 210 7.58 1.77 20.25
N LEU A 211 7.78 3.06 19.99
CA LEU A 211 9.01 3.59 19.37
C LEU A 211 9.86 4.37 20.37
N VAL A 212 9.47 5.62 20.64
CA VAL A 212 10.16 6.56 21.52
C VAL A 212 9.12 7.40 22.25
N ASP A 213 9.38 7.72 23.52
CA ASP A 213 8.45 8.41 24.42
C ASP A 213 7.04 7.77 24.41
N GLU A 214 6.01 8.57 24.10
CA GLU A 214 4.62 8.14 23.98
C GLU A 214 4.24 7.80 22.53
N TRP A 215 5.17 7.76 21.58
CA TRP A 215 4.89 7.42 20.19
C TRP A 215 4.88 5.90 19.97
N ILE A 216 3.89 5.46 19.20
CA ILE A 216 3.67 4.08 18.84
C ILE A 216 3.49 3.97 17.32
N ILE A 217 4.09 2.93 16.73
CA ILE A 217 3.62 2.42 15.44
C ILE A 217 2.38 1.61 15.71
N ASN A 218 1.37 1.82 14.87
CA ASN A 218 0.11 1.14 14.94
C ASN A 218 -0.21 0.53 13.57
N MET A 219 -0.62 -0.72 13.58
CA MET A 219 -1.02 -1.48 12.40
C MET A 219 -2.40 -2.09 12.61
N THR A 220 -3.21 -2.07 11.56
CA THR A 220 -4.57 -2.62 11.60
C THR A 220 -5.01 -3.06 10.20
N MET A 221 -5.93 -4.02 10.18
CA MET A 221 -6.71 -4.34 9.00
C MET A 221 -8.03 -3.59 9.11
N ILE A 222 -8.31 -2.73 8.13
CA ILE A 222 -9.59 -2.02 8.00
C ILE A 222 -10.37 -2.63 6.84
N ASN A 223 -11.66 -2.36 6.79
CA ASN A 223 -12.46 -2.67 5.63
C ASN A 223 -12.91 -1.33 5.03
N ASP A 224 -12.54 -1.04 3.77
CA ASP A 224 -12.74 0.27 3.14
C ASP A 224 -14.18 0.44 2.74
N SER A 225 -14.95 0.84 3.72
CA SER A 225 -16.03 1.77 3.49
C SER A 225 -15.72 2.96 4.39
N TRP A 226 -14.92 3.88 3.85
CA TRP A 226 -14.52 5.10 4.53
C TRP A 226 -15.77 5.82 5.07
N GLY A 227 -16.02 5.66 6.36
CA GLY A 227 -17.16 6.25 7.06
C GLY A 227 -18.49 5.47 6.99
N ASN A 228 -18.62 4.43 6.16
CA ASN A 228 -19.84 3.62 6.08
C ASN A 228 -19.56 2.19 6.55
N LEU A 229 -19.58 1.94 7.85
CA LEU A 229 -19.41 0.62 8.48
C LEU A 229 -20.30 -0.52 7.91
N GLU A 230 -21.19 -0.22 6.97
CA GLU A 230 -22.13 -1.12 6.30
C GLU A 230 -21.58 -1.74 5.01
N GLY A 231 -20.49 -1.24 4.42
CA GLY A 231 -20.00 -1.67 3.10
C GLY A 231 -19.03 -2.85 3.08
N GLY A 232 -18.61 -3.35 4.24
CA GLY A 232 -17.57 -4.37 4.35
C GLY A 232 -18.02 -5.82 4.34
N TYR A 233 -19.23 -6.07 3.87
CA TYR A 233 -19.88 -7.37 3.98
C TYR A 233 -20.61 -7.75 2.70
N GLU A 234 -20.60 -9.04 2.38
CA GLU A 234 -21.43 -9.65 1.35
C GLU A 234 -22.63 -10.35 1.99
N ILE A 235 -23.75 -10.43 1.26
CA ILE A 235 -24.94 -11.15 1.70
C ILE A 235 -24.98 -12.50 0.99
N ILE A 236 -24.86 -13.59 1.75
CA ILE A 236 -24.97 -14.96 1.27
C ILE A 236 -26.19 -15.57 1.94
N ASP A 237 -27.16 -16.04 1.15
CA ASP A 237 -28.40 -16.65 1.63
C ASP A 237 -29.16 -15.80 2.68
N GLY A 238 -29.10 -14.47 2.54
CA GLY A 238 -29.75 -13.52 3.44
C GLY A 238 -28.97 -13.23 4.75
N VAL A 239 -27.78 -13.80 4.92
CA VAL A 239 -26.89 -13.58 6.06
C VAL A 239 -25.71 -12.69 5.66
N GLN A 240 -25.30 -11.81 6.55
CA GLN A 240 -24.17 -10.90 6.34
C GLN A 240 -22.84 -11.57 6.69
N HIS A 241 -21.93 -11.65 5.72
CA HIS A 241 -20.59 -12.20 5.85
C HIS A 241 -19.55 -11.11 5.57
N TRP A 242 -18.47 -11.09 6.32
CA TRP A 242 -17.33 -10.21 6.08
C TRP A 242 -16.68 -10.54 4.73
N ASP A 243 -16.57 -9.53 3.86
CA ASP A 243 -16.03 -9.70 2.51
C ASP A 243 -14.52 -9.42 2.51
N PRO A 244 -13.67 -10.45 2.26
CA PRO A 244 -12.22 -10.28 2.23
C PRO A 244 -11.77 -9.33 1.11
N LYS A 245 -12.57 -9.12 0.05
CA LYS A 245 -12.25 -8.21 -1.06
C LYS A 245 -12.14 -6.76 -0.64
N ASN A 246 -12.83 -6.38 0.43
CA ASN A 246 -12.88 -5.01 0.93
C ASN A 246 -11.88 -4.79 2.08
N ALA A 247 -11.03 -5.77 2.39
CA ALA A 247 -10.03 -5.67 3.45
C ALA A 247 -8.77 -4.92 2.96
N HIS A 248 -8.38 -3.89 3.70
CA HIS A 248 -7.19 -3.08 3.46
C HIS A 248 -6.31 -3.00 4.70
N PHE A 249 -5.03 -2.74 4.47
CA PHE A 249 -4.03 -2.64 5.51
C PHE A 249 -3.76 -1.18 5.79
N ARG A 250 -3.64 -0.86 7.06
CA ARG A 250 -3.28 0.48 7.48
C ARG A 250 -2.17 0.42 8.50
N MET A 251 -1.22 1.32 8.30
CA MET A 251 -0.14 1.60 9.23
C MET A 251 -0.16 3.09 9.52
N ASP A 252 0.02 3.45 10.78
CA ASP A 252 0.18 4.84 11.18
C ASP A 252 1.07 4.98 12.41
N LEU A 253 1.71 6.14 12.51
CA LEU A 253 2.44 6.59 13.67
C LEU A 253 1.51 7.46 14.52
N ARG A 254 1.33 7.15 15.80
CA ARG A 254 0.44 7.93 16.68
C ARG A 254 0.94 8.00 18.12
N ARG A 255 0.38 8.94 18.88
CA ARG A 255 0.59 8.97 20.34
C ARG A 255 -0.26 7.89 21.02
N SER A 256 0.32 7.20 21.99
CA SER A 256 -0.28 6.05 22.70
C SER A 256 -1.62 6.33 23.38
N LYS A 257 -1.87 7.59 23.76
CA LYS A 257 -3.11 8.05 24.41
C LYS A 257 -4.23 8.42 23.41
N GLN A 258 -3.94 8.47 22.11
CA GLN A 258 -4.88 8.91 21.08
C GLN A 258 -5.77 7.77 20.59
N LYS A 259 -7.08 7.87 20.88
CA LYS A 259 -8.07 6.81 20.61
C LYS A 259 -8.76 6.88 19.24
N SER A 260 -8.72 8.04 18.57
CA SER A 260 -9.48 8.26 17.35
C SER A 260 -8.74 7.77 16.09
N LEU A 261 -9.48 7.20 15.15
CA LEU A 261 -9.02 6.96 13.77
C LEU A 261 -9.00 8.24 12.93
N PHE A 262 -9.70 9.29 13.36
CA PHE A 262 -9.81 10.54 12.63
C PHE A 262 -8.47 11.26 12.59
N HIS A 263 -7.94 11.39 11.39
CA HIS A 263 -6.66 11.99 11.06
C HIS A 263 -6.62 13.51 11.24
N LYS A 264 -7.76 14.17 11.50
CA LYS A 264 -7.90 15.64 11.46
C LYS A 264 -7.07 16.40 12.50
N LYS A 265 -6.24 15.70 13.28
CA LYS A 265 -5.27 16.25 14.22
C LYS A 265 -3.95 15.50 13.98
N LEU A 266 -2.85 16.24 13.88
CA LEU A 266 -1.48 15.76 13.61
C LEU A 266 -0.87 14.93 14.77
N ALA A 267 -1.73 14.21 15.50
CA ALA A 267 -1.42 13.18 16.49
C ALA A 267 -1.45 11.75 15.89
N VAL A 268 -1.81 11.63 14.60
CA VAL A 268 -1.79 10.39 13.79
C VAL A 268 -1.22 10.72 12.41
N LEU A 269 -0.07 10.16 12.08
CA LEU A 269 0.56 10.25 10.76
C LEU A 269 0.39 8.91 10.04
N PRO A 270 -0.41 8.80 8.96
CA PRO A 270 -0.44 7.60 8.14
C PRO A 270 0.94 7.32 7.58
N LEU A 271 1.31 6.05 7.56
CA LEU A 271 2.47 5.57 6.82
C LEU A 271 1.87 4.82 5.64
N SER A 272 2.10 5.29 4.41
CA SER A 272 1.46 4.75 3.19
C SER A 272 2.05 3.40 2.76
N PHE A 273 2.13 2.48 3.72
CA PHE A 273 2.56 1.11 3.58
C PHE A 273 1.68 0.33 2.60
N ALA A 274 0.40 0.69 2.52
CA ALA A 274 -0.55 0.16 1.54
C ALA A 274 -0.11 0.49 0.10
N ASN A 275 0.30 1.72 -0.21
CA ASN A 275 0.76 2.06 -1.57
C ASN A 275 2.06 1.36 -1.97
N MET A 276 2.75 0.72 -1.02
CA MET A 276 3.91 -0.15 -1.23
C MET A 276 3.62 -1.64 -1.02
N SER A 277 2.36 -2.01 -0.72
CA SER A 277 1.84 -3.39 -0.87
C SER A 277 2.58 -4.05 -2.00
N PRO A 278 3.14 -5.26 -1.83
CA PRO A 278 4.30 -5.73 -2.58
C PRO A 278 4.22 -5.28 -4.04
N LEU A 279 4.81 -4.13 -4.34
CA LEU A 279 4.78 -3.49 -5.65
C LEU A 279 3.41 -3.29 -6.36
N GLY A 280 2.36 -2.86 -5.65
CA GLY A 280 1.08 -2.41 -6.21
C GLY A 280 -0.05 -3.44 -6.23
N GLU A 281 -0.02 -4.49 -5.39
CA GLU A 281 -1.09 -5.51 -5.40
C GLU A 281 -2.49 -4.89 -5.24
N HIS A 282 -2.64 -3.82 -4.46
CA HIS A 282 -3.95 -3.20 -4.21
C HIS A 282 -4.69 -2.63 -5.43
N GLN A 283 -4.00 -2.32 -6.55
CA GLN A 283 -4.67 -1.66 -7.67
C GLN A 283 -5.64 -2.59 -8.41
N TYR A 284 -5.47 -3.92 -8.27
CA TYR A 284 -6.27 -4.91 -9.00
C TYR A 284 -6.51 -6.22 -8.23
N THR A 285 -6.08 -6.33 -6.97
CA THR A 285 -6.27 -7.54 -6.16
C THR A 285 -7.33 -7.29 -5.10
N SER A 286 -8.39 -8.05 -5.21
CA SER A 286 -9.34 -8.27 -4.13
C SER A 286 -9.15 -9.72 -3.69
N TYR A 287 -8.96 -9.96 -2.40
CA TYR A 287 -8.78 -11.32 -1.89
C TYR A 287 -10.06 -12.12 -2.16
N MET A 288 -9.94 -13.24 -2.86
CA MET A 288 -11.11 -14.03 -3.27
C MET A 288 -11.67 -14.88 -2.15
N ASP A 289 -10.82 -15.23 -1.17
CA ASP A 289 -11.14 -16.08 -0.04
C ASP A 289 -10.27 -15.75 1.19
N MET A 290 -10.62 -16.34 2.33
CA MET A 290 -9.95 -16.14 3.62
C MET A 290 -8.50 -16.63 3.64
N ASP A 291 -8.15 -17.65 2.84
CA ASP A 291 -6.77 -18.16 2.79
C ASP A 291 -5.89 -17.20 1.98
N GLU A 292 -6.40 -16.67 0.86
CA GLU A 292 -5.74 -15.62 0.08
C GLU A 292 -5.50 -14.38 0.93
N LEU A 293 -6.49 -13.96 1.72
CA LEU A 293 -6.32 -12.88 2.67
C LEU A 293 -5.28 -13.19 3.74
N ALA A 294 -5.32 -14.38 4.35
CA ALA A 294 -4.39 -14.78 5.40
C ALA A 294 -2.93 -14.75 4.91
N VAL A 295 -2.67 -15.28 3.71
CA VAL A 295 -1.34 -15.16 3.08
C VAL A 295 -1.01 -13.72 2.72
N GLY A 296 -1.98 -12.96 2.20
CA GLY A 296 -1.82 -11.53 1.97
C GLY A 296 -1.31 -10.83 3.22
N LEU A 297 -2.02 -11.01 4.36
CA LEU A 297 -1.66 -10.49 5.67
C LEU A 297 -0.23 -10.88 6.07
N LEU A 298 0.16 -12.15 5.90
CA LEU A 298 1.53 -12.60 6.15
C LEU A 298 2.54 -11.84 5.27
N GLY A 299 2.26 -11.67 3.98
CA GLY A 299 3.08 -10.89 3.05
C GLY A 299 3.28 -9.45 3.50
N TYR A 300 2.23 -8.77 3.97
CA TYR A 300 2.37 -7.43 4.58
C TYR A 300 3.24 -7.45 5.83
N THR A 301 3.09 -8.44 6.72
CA THR A 301 3.95 -8.51 7.90
C THR A 301 5.42 -8.78 7.53
N GLU A 302 5.68 -9.63 6.53
CA GLU A 302 7.05 -9.86 6.03
C GLU A 302 7.65 -8.61 5.43
N PHE A 303 6.87 -7.89 4.64
CA PHE A 303 7.30 -6.65 4.03
C PHE A 303 7.64 -5.60 5.10
N TYR A 304 6.84 -5.52 6.16
CA TYR A 304 7.17 -4.71 7.32
C TYR A 304 8.53 -5.14 7.89
N GLY A 305 8.75 -6.45 8.08
CA GLY A 305 10.02 -6.97 8.56
C GLY A 305 11.23 -6.59 7.71
N LEU A 306 11.08 -6.46 6.39
CA LEU A 306 12.15 -6.01 5.50
C LEU A 306 12.49 -4.53 5.68
N ILE A 307 11.50 -3.70 5.95
CA ILE A 307 11.68 -2.25 6.10
C ILE A 307 11.86 -1.80 7.54
N ALA A 308 11.51 -2.64 8.53
CA ALA A 308 11.36 -2.27 9.94
C ALA A 308 12.59 -1.55 10.50
N ASN A 309 13.79 -2.08 10.28
CA ASN A 309 15.00 -1.48 10.83
C ASN A 309 15.21 -0.05 10.30
N ASN A 310 15.13 0.15 8.98
CA ASN A 310 15.35 1.45 8.37
C ASN A 310 14.20 2.42 8.70
N LEU A 311 12.96 1.93 8.65
CA LEU A 311 11.77 2.71 8.98
C LEU A 311 11.81 3.17 10.44
N GLU A 312 11.90 2.24 11.39
CA GLU A 312 11.87 2.56 12.82
C GLU A 312 13.01 3.48 13.23
N THR A 313 14.22 3.26 12.70
CA THR A 313 15.38 4.14 12.98
C THR A 313 15.09 5.58 12.54
N ARG A 314 14.65 5.78 11.28
CA ARG A 314 14.32 7.11 10.76
C ARG A 314 13.14 7.74 11.50
N LEU A 315 12.14 6.95 11.88
CA LEU A 315 11.02 7.43 12.67
C LEU A 315 11.47 7.87 14.07
N ILE A 316 12.41 7.16 14.72
CA ILE A 316 12.95 7.52 16.04
C ILE A 316 13.80 8.79 15.94
N GLU A 317 14.71 8.86 14.96
CA GLU A 317 15.56 10.03 14.70
C GLU A 317 14.71 11.27 14.49
N GLY A 318 13.78 11.21 13.53
CA GLY A 318 12.94 12.35 13.20
C GLY A 318 11.99 12.75 14.33
N LEU A 319 11.52 11.82 15.17
CA LEU A 319 10.73 12.16 16.36
C LEU A 319 11.55 12.79 17.48
N SER A 320 12.85 12.51 17.55
CA SER A 320 13.77 13.06 18.56
C SER A 320 14.18 14.50 18.25
N GLU A 321 14.03 14.92 16.98
CA GLU A 321 14.32 16.29 16.50
C GLU A 321 13.15 17.27 16.68
N LEU A 322 11.97 16.79 17.12
CA LEU A 322 10.70 17.52 17.21
C LEU A 322 10.37 18.02 18.63
#